data_AF-A0A699KL78-F1
#
_entry.id   AF-A0A699KL78-F1
#
_cell.length_a   1.000
_cell.length_b   1.000
_cell.length_c   1.000
_cell.angle_alpha   90.00
_cell.angle_beta   90.00
_cell.angle_gamma   90.00
#
_symmetry.space_group_name_H-M   'P 1'
#
loop_
_entity.id
_entity.type
_entity.pdbx_description
1 polymer ?
#
loop_
_entity_poly.entity_id
_entity_poly.type
_entity_poly.pdbx_seq_one_letter_code
_entity_poly.pdbx_strand_id
1 'polypeptide(L)'
;MATRGGRNNLVARRVIDDLIDISGERFPLKYLKIFIDQQIIDHRRFIARMRDEIRTLMNLISQLNALIMELEASGDYEEVFDLVMELQDDRRDEQDKVADLNRLIAVAEEKIHGKEIDLEMLDAEGYAVSWVYD
;
A
#
# COMPACT_ATOMS: atom_id res chain seq x y z
N MET A 1 -31.28 -60.18 -22.06
CA MET A 1 -31.71 -59.00 -21.28
C MET A 1 -30.66 -57.91 -21.44
N ALA A 2 -31.03 -56.75 -22.00
CA ALA A 2 -30.10 -55.68 -22.35
C ALA A 2 -29.64 -54.92 -21.09
N THR A 3 -28.32 -54.82 -20.90
CA THR A 3 -27.68 -53.97 -19.88
C THR A 3 -27.86 -52.50 -20.25
N ARG A 4 -28.92 -51.89 -19.72
CA ARG A 4 -29.24 -50.47 -19.88
C ARG A 4 -28.45 -49.65 -18.85
N GLY A 5 -27.19 -49.34 -19.16
CA GLY A 5 -26.30 -48.57 -18.27
C GLY A 5 -25.43 -47.53 -18.98
N GLY A 6 -25.85 -47.02 -20.14
CA GLY A 6 -24.91 -46.45 -21.12
C GLY A 6 -24.95 -44.95 -21.43
N ARG A 7 -25.76 -44.10 -20.78
CA ARG A 7 -25.86 -42.68 -21.18
C ARG A 7 -25.80 -41.65 -20.05
N ASN A 8 -26.34 -41.96 -18.88
CA ASN A 8 -26.41 -40.99 -17.77
C ASN A 8 -25.03 -40.71 -17.14
N ASN A 9 -24.07 -41.63 -17.33
CA ASN A 9 -22.74 -41.51 -16.75
C ASN A 9 -21.80 -40.61 -17.57
N LEU A 10 -22.08 -40.37 -18.86
CA LEU A 10 -21.27 -39.51 -19.72
C LEU A 10 -21.56 -38.02 -19.50
N VAL A 11 -22.83 -37.68 -19.27
CA VAL A 11 -23.22 -36.30 -18.93
C VAL A 11 -22.73 -35.96 -17.52
N ALA A 12 -22.87 -36.88 -16.56
CA ALA A 12 -22.32 -36.71 -15.22
C ALA A 12 -20.79 -36.59 -15.24
N ARG A 13 -20.08 -37.42 -16.03
CA ARG A 13 -18.63 -37.27 -16.23
C ARG A 13 -18.27 -35.93 -16.84
N ARG A 14 -18.92 -35.50 -17.92
CA ARG A 14 -18.67 -34.17 -18.52
C ARG A 14 -18.92 -33.04 -17.55
N VAL A 15 -20.00 -33.08 -16.77
CA VAL A 15 -20.29 -32.06 -15.77
C VAL A 15 -19.22 -32.05 -14.67
N ILE A 16 -18.71 -33.22 -14.28
CA ILE A 16 -17.60 -33.32 -13.31
C ILE A 16 -16.29 -32.81 -13.94
N ASP A 17 -15.98 -33.17 -15.18
CA ASP A 17 -14.78 -32.73 -15.90
C ASP A 17 -14.83 -31.21 -16.16
N ASP A 18 -15.98 -30.67 -16.58
CA ASP A 18 -16.24 -29.24 -16.76
C ASP A 18 -16.19 -28.50 -15.41
N LEU A 19 -16.69 -29.09 -14.33
CA LEU A 19 -16.55 -28.53 -12.98
C LEU A 19 -15.10 -28.58 -12.50
N ILE A 20 -14.32 -29.61 -12.84
CA ILE A 20 -12.89 -29.73 -12.55
C ILE A 20 -12.08 -28.73 -13.37
N ASP A 21 -12.46 -28.47 -14.62
CA ASP A 21 -11.84 -27.50 -15.53
C ASP A 21 -12.14 -26.05 -15.09
N ILE A 22 -13.39 -25.79 -14.67
CA ILE A 22 -13.80 -24.51 -14.05
C ILE A 22 -13.18 -24.34 -12.65
N SER A 23 -13.09 -25.41 -11.87
CA SER A 23 -12.41 -25.43 -10.56
C SER A 23 -10.91 -25.59 -10.67
N GLY A 24 -10.36 -25.66 -11.89
CA GLY A 24 -8.95 -25.77 -12.20
C GLY A 24 -8.23 -24.45 -11.95
N GLU A 25 -8.30 -23.99 -10.69
CA GLU A 25 -7.33 -23.18 -9.94
C GLU A 25 -6.95 -21.79 -10.47
N ARG A 26 -7.12 -21.47 -11.76
CA ARG A 26 -6.56 -20.27 -12.40
C ARG A 26 -7.43 -19.02 -12.23
N PHE A 27 -8.76 -19.17 -12.14
CA PHE A 27 -9.64 -18.01 -11.98
C PHE A 27 -9.46 -17.33 -10.62
N PRO A 28 -9.51 -18.04 -9.47
CA PRO A 28 -9.30 -17.43 -8.16
C PRO A 28 -7.93 -16.76 -8.02
N LEU A 29 -6.86 -17.40 -8.51
CA LEU A 29 -5.49 -16.87 -8.46
C LEU A 29 -5.33 -15.60 -9.30
N LYS A 30 -5.96 -15.54 -10.49
CA LYS A 30 -5.94 -14.35 -11.33
C LYS A 30 -6.66 -13.16 -10.68
N TYR A 31 -7.81 -13.39 -10.04
CA TYR A 31 -8.52 -12.34 -9.30
C TYR A 31 -7.73 -11.87 -8.08
N LEU A 32 -7.11 -12.81 -7.35
CA LEU A 32 -6.27 -12.49 -6.21
C LEU A 32 -5.04 -11.66 -6.61
N LYS A 33 -4.41 -11.99 -7.74
CA LYS A 33 -3.31 -11.20 -8.31
C LYS A 33 -3.72 -9.75 -8.57
N ILE A 34 -4.82 -9.55 -9.30
CA ILE A 34 -5.36 -8.20 -9.60
C ILE A 34 -5.66 -7.44 -8.30
N PHE A 35 -6.20 -8.11 -7.29
CA PHE A 35 -6.52 -7.50 -6.01
C PHE A 35 -5.25 -7.04 -5.26
N ILE A 36 -4.20 -7.87 -5.22
CA ILE A 36 -2.94 -7.52 -4.55
C ILE A 36 -2.23 -6.39 -5.30
N ASP A 37 -2.19 -6.43 -6.63
CA ASP A 37 -1.66 -5.36 -7.48
C ASP A 37 -2.35 -4.02 -7.18
N GLN A 38 -3.69 -4.03 -7.10
CA GLN A 38 -4.47 -2.83 -6.77
C GLN A 38 -4.13 -2.30 -5.38
N GLN A 39 -3.98 -3.17 -4.38
CA GLN A 39 -3.57 -2.76 -3.05
C GLN A 39 -2.17 -2.12 -3.05
N ILE A 40 -1.19 -2.66 -3.78
CA ILE A 40 0.14 -2.04 -3.91
C ILE A 40 0.03 -0.64 -4.52
N ILE A 41 -0.75 -0.49 -5.59
CA ILE A 41 -0.98 0.82 -6.24
C ILE A 41 -1.57 1.82 -5.25
N ASP A 42 -2.55 1.41 -4.44
CA ASP A 42 -3.18 2.30 -3.46
C ASP A 42 -2.22 2.71 -2.34
N HIS A 43 -1.37 1.79 -1.85
CA HIS A 43 -0.32 2.13 -0.88
C HIS A 43 0.73 3.09 -1.48
N ARG A 44 1.15 2.88 -2.72
CA ARG A 44 2.08 3.79 -3.42
C ARG A 44 1.48 5.18 -3.60
N ARG A 45 0.19 5.27 -3.94
CA ARG A 45 -0.55 6.54 -4.01
C ARG A 45 -0.66 7.22 -2.65
N PHE A 46 -0.91 6.46 -1.59
CA PHE A 46 -0.90 6.96 -0.22
C PHE A 46 0.47 7.56 0.15
N ILE A 47 1.57 6.82 -0.09
CA ILE A 47 2.93 7.29 0.16
C ILE A 47 3.23 8.58 -0.61
N ALA A 48 2.85 8.66 -1.89
CA ALA A 48 3.05 9.87 -2.70
C ALA A 48 2.39 11.10 -2.06
N ARG A 49 1.14 10.97 -1.59
CA ARG A 49 0.43 12.04 -0.89
C ARG A 49 1.12 12.44 0.42
N MET A 50 1.57 11.47 1.22
CA MET A 50 2.29 11.77 2.47
C MET A 50 3.61 12.49 2.21
N ARG A 51 4.32 12.14 1.13
CA ARG A 51 5.56 12.85 0.73
C ARG A 51 5.28 14.28 0.29
N ASP A 52 4.17 14.53 -0.40
CA ASP A 52 3.76 15.90 -0.75
C ASP A 52 3.38 16.71 0.48
N GLU A 53 2.69 16.11 1.44
CA GLU A 53 2.38 16.75 2.72
C GLU A 53 3.66 17.10 3.50
N ILE A 54 4.60 16.17 3.61
CA ILE A 54 5.91 16.42 4.24
C ILE A 54 6.62 17.61 3.59
N ARG A 55 6.58 17.74 2.25
CA ARG A 55 7.18 18.89 1.57
C ARG A 55 6.53 20.20 1.98
N THR A 56 5.19 20.23 2.09
CA THR A 56 4.45 21.39 2.56
C THR A 56 4.84 21.76 3.99
N LEU A 57 4.91 20.78 4.90
CA LEU A 57 5.32 20.98 6.29
C LEU A 57 6.77 21.47 6.40
N MET A 58 7.69 20.91 5.62
CA MET A 58 9.10 21.35 5.60
C MET A 58 9.24 22.81 5.12
N ASN A 59 8.41 23.24 4.17
CA ASN A 59 8.36 24.64 3.75
C ASN A 59 7.86 25.53 4.89
N LEU A 60 6.81 25.12 5.61
CA LEU A 60 6.28 25.86 6.76
C LEU A 60 7.33 25.96 7.90
N ILE A 61 8.00 24.87 8.23
CA ILE A 61 9.10 24.84 9.22
C ILE A 61 10.21 25.83 8.80
N SER A 62 10.53 25.89 7.51
CA SER A 62 11.54 26.83 7.00
C SER A 62 11.11 28.29 7.16
N GLN A 63 9.83 28.60 6.94
CA GLN A 63 9.26 29.93 7.16
C GLN A 63 9.24 30.31 8.64
N LEU A 64 8.84 29.40 9.52
CA LEU A 64 8.88 29.61 10.98
C LEU A 64 10.31 29.88 11.46
N ASN A 65 11.29 29.12 10.96
CA ASN A 65 12.70 29.37 11.28
C ASN A 65 13.17 30.76 10.84
N ALA A 66 12.77 31.21 9.64
CA ALA A 66 13.11 32.53 9.16
C ALA A 66 12.49 33.64 10.04
N LEU A 67 11.20 33.51 10.37
CA LEU A 67 10.50 34.47 11.20
C LEU A 67 11.09 34.56 12.62
N ILE A 68 11.37 33.41 13.25
CA ILE A 68 12.03 33.37 14.58
C ILE A 68 13.37 34.12 14.51
N MET A 69 14.17 33.86 13.48
CA MET A 69 15.48 34.50 13.32
C MET A 69 15.37 36.02 13.11
N GLU A 70 14.38 36.49 12.34
CA GLU A 70 14.12 37.91 12.14
C GLU A 70 13.69 38.60 13.46
N LEU A 71 12.82 37.96 14.24
CA LEU A 71 12.38 38.47 15.54
C LEU A 71 13.54 38.52 16.54
N GLU A 72 14.35 37.46 16.63
CA GLU A 72 15.54 37.43 17.49
C GLU A 72 16.58 38.49 17.10
N ALA A 73 16.67 38.85 15.81
CA ALA A 73 17.58 39.87 15.30
C ALA A 73 17.04 41.32 15.43
N SER A 74 15.76 41.50 15.74
CA SER A 74 15.10 42.82 15.76
C SER A 74 15.61 43.77 16.86
N GLY A 75 16.28 43.24 17.89
CA GLY A 75 16.88 44.01 18.98
C GLY A 75 15.92 44.36 20.12
N ASP A 76 14.61 44.10 19.99
CA ASP A 76 13.61 44.28 21.04
C ASP A 76 13.13 42.93 21.59
N TYR A 77 14.09 42.18 22.15
CA TYR A 77 13.87 40.79 22.56
C TYR A 77 12.78 40.63 23.64
N GLU A 78 12.61 41.62 24.51
CA GLU A 78 11.61 41.58 25.59
C GLU A 78 10.19 41.71 25.04
N GLU A 79 9.99 42.47 23.96
CA GLU A 79 8.67 42.63 23.32
C GLU A 79 8.26 41.38 22.51
N VAL A 80 9.22 40.67 21.91
CA VAL A 80 8.95 39.53 21.02
C VAL A 80 9.12 38.16 21.67
N PHE A 81 9.53 38.09 22.94
CA PHE A 81 9.88 36.83 23.61
C PHE A 81 8.74 35.81 23.59
N ASP A 82 7.53 36.21 24.01
CA ASP A 82 6.38 35.31 24.08
C ASP A 82 6.01 34.80 22.68
N LEU A 83 6.06 35.66 21.66
CA LEU A 83 5.81 35.29 20.28
C LEU A 83 6.86 34.30 19.75
N VAL A 84 8.14 34.51 20.07
CA VAL A 84 9.21 33.57 19.69
C VAL A 84 8.98 32.20 20.33
N MET A 85 8.55 32.15 21.59
CA MET A 85 8.22 30.90 22.27
C MET A 85 7.05 30.17 21.60
N GLU A 86 5.97 30.88 21.27
CA GLU A 86 4.82 30.32 20.53
C GLU A 86 5.26 29.74 19.17
N LEU A 87 6.06 30.49 18.38
CA LEU A 87 6.55 30.03 17.09
C LEU A 87 7.48 28.82 17.20
N GLN A 88 8.24 28.70 18.30
CA GLN A 88 9.09 27.54 18.55
C GLN A 88 8.26 26.28 18.85
N ASP A 89 7.15 26.43 19.58
CA ASP A 89 6.21 25.35 19.84
C ASP A 89 5.49 24.94 18.55
N ASP A 90 4.97 25.89 17.77
CA ASP A 90 4.37 25.62 16.44
C ASP A 90 5.34 24.86 15.54
N ARG A 91 6.61 25.30 15.49
CA ARG A 91 7.64 24.60 14.70
C ARG A 91 7.85 23.16 15.18
N ARG A 92 7.80 22.91 16.49
CA ARG A 92 7.96 21.57 17.05
C ARG A 92 6.77 20.69 16.68
N ASP A 93 5.55 21.22 16.74
CA ASP A 93 4.35 20.51 16.32
C ASP A 93 4.41 20.10 14.84
N GLU A 94 4.90 21.00 13.96
CA GLU A 94 5.08 20.65 12.55
C GLU A 94 6.20 19.61 12.33
N GLN A 95 7.28 19.64 13.13
CA GLN A 95 8.32 18.61 13.11
C GLN A 95 7.80 17.24 13.54
N ASP A 96 6.96 17.20 14.57
CA ASP A 96 6.35 15.97 15.07
C ASP A 96 5.41 15.36 14.02
N LYS A 97 4.61 16.20 13.34
CA LYS A 97 3.80 15.73 12.21
C LYS A 97 4.65 15.15 11.08
N VAL A 98 5.78 15.77 10.73
CA VAL A 98 6.72 15.20 9.75
C VAL A 98 7.23 13.83 10.19
N ALA A 99 7.57 13.67 11.47
CA ALA A 99 8.01 12.38 12.02
C ALA A 99 6.90 11.32 11.92
N ASP A 100 5.66 11.68 12.24
CA ASP A 100 4.51 10.78 12.15
C ASP A 100 4.19 10.35 10.72
N LEU A 101 4.22 11.29 9.76
CA LEU A 101 4.03 10.97 8.34
C LEU A 101 5.11 10.03 7.82
N ASN A 102 6.37 10.22 8.23
CA ASN A 102 7.46 9.30 7.87
C ASN A 102 7.24 7.90 8.45
N ARG A 103 6.73 7.78 9.67
CA ARG A 103 6.36 6.47 10.25
C ARG A 103 5.25 5.80 9.43
N LEU A 104 4.23 6.55 9.02
CA LEU A 104 3.15 6.02 8.18
C LEU A 104 3.65 5.56 6.80
N ILE A 105 4.61 6.28 6.21
CA ILE A 105 5.28 5.86 4.97
C ILE A 105 5.99 4.53 5.19
N ALA A 106 6.79 4.38 6.25
CA ALA A 106 7.51 3.14 6.54
C ALA A 106 6.57 1.94 6.70
N VAL A 107 5.45 2.11 7.40
CA VAL A 107 4.41 1.07 7.53
C VAL A 107 3.79 0.72 6.17
N ALA A 108 3.54 1.71 5.32
CA ALA A 108 3.01 1.46 3.98
C ALA A 108 4.02 0.75 3.06
N GLU A 109 5.30 1.08 3.17
CA GLU A 109 6.40 0.41 2.46
C GLU A 109 6.53 -1.05 2.88
N GLU A 110 6.45 -1.36 4.18
CA GLU A 110 6.43 -2.74 4.70
C GLU A 110 5.24 -3.53 4.13
N LYS A 111 4.05 -2.93 4.10
CA LYS A 111 2.85 -3.56 3.51
C LYS A 111 2.99 -3.81 2.01
N ILE A 112 3.63 -2.90 1.27
CA ILE A 112 3.94 -3.11 -0.15
C ILE A 112 4.88 -4.30 -0.29
N HIS A 113 5.96 -4.34 0.48
CA HIS A 113 6.94 -5.41 0.40
C HIS A 113 6.32 -6.79 0.65
N GLY A 114 5.49 -6.92 1.69
CA GLY A 114 4.77 -8.17 1.95
C GLY A 114 3.86 -8.59 0.79
N LYS A 115 3.20 -7.63 0.13
CA LYS A 115 2.34 -7.89 -1.03
C LYS A 115 3.11 -8.26 -2.29
N GLU A 116 4.29 -7.68 -2.48
CA GLU A 116 5.20 -8.05 -3.57
C GLU A 116 5.65 -9.51 -3.41
N ILE A 117 5.95 -9.94 -2.18
CA ILE A 117 6.24 -11.35 -1.86
C ILE A 117 5.02 -12.26 -2.17
N ASP A 118 3.82 -11.87 -1.74
CA ASP A 118 2.59 -12.63 -2.04
C ASP A 118 2.38 -12.79 -3.56
N LEU A 119 2.66 -11.74 -4.35
CA LEU A 119 2.56 -11.79 -5.82
C LEU A 119 3.61 -12.72 -6.44
N GLU A 120 4.85 -12.68 -5.96
CA GLU A 120 5.90 -13.59 -6.42
C GLU A 120 5.54 -15.05 -6.16
N MET A 121 4.96 -15.35 -4.98
CA MET A 121 4.47 -16.69 -4.66
C MET A 121 3.34 -17.14 -5.58
N LEU A 122 2.35 -16.28 -5.84
CA LEU A 122 1.24 -16.60 -6.74
C LEU A 122 1.72 -16.85 -8.18
N ASP A 123 2.73 -16.10 -8.63
CA ASP A 123 3.32 -16.32 -9.94
C ASP A 123 4.05 -17.67 -9.99
N ALA A 124 4.81 -18.03 -8.95
CA ALA A 124 5.46 -19.34 -8.85
C ALA A 124 4.47 -20.52 -8.83
N GLU A 125 3.35 -20.40 -8.11
CA GLU A 125 2.27 -21.41 -8.08
C GLU A 125 1.58 -21.54 -9.44
N GLY A 126 1.35 -20.42 -10.14
CA GLY A 126 0.81 -20.41 -11.50
C GLY A 126 1.70 -21.15 -12.52
N TYR A 127 3.03 -21.11 -12.35
CA TYR A 127 3.97 -21.88 -13.17
C TYR A 127 4.03 -23.36 -12.78
N ALA A 128 3.96 -23.72 -11.49
CA ALA A 128 4.03 -25.10 -11.02
C ALA A 128 2.89 -25.99 -11.56
N VAL A 129 1.68 -25.44 -11.67
CA VAL A 129 0.51 -26.15 -12.25
C VAL A 129 0.69 -26.38 -13.76
N SER A 130 1.49 -25.57 -14.45
CA SER A 130 1.76 -25.71 -15.89
C SER A 130 2.61 -26.94 -16.24
N TRP A 131 3.44 -27.43 -15.33
CA TRP A 131 4.34 -28.57 -15.58
C TRP A 131 3.73 -29.94 -15.24
N VAL A 132 2.53 -29.96 -14.63
CA VAL A 132 1.82 -31.20 -14.26
C VAL A 132 0.93 -31.71 -15.42
N TYR A 133 0.74 -30.90 -16.46
CA TYR A 133 -0.16 -31.18 -17.59
C TYR A 133 0.53 -31.17 -18.98
N ASP A 134 1.86 -31.29 -19.04
CA ASP A 134 2.62 -31.52 -20.29
C ASP A 134 3.09 -32.98 -20.41
#